data_AF-A0A661JBJ8-F1
#
_entry.id   AF-A0A661JBJ8-F1
#
_cell.length_a   1.000
_cell.length_b   1.000
_cell.length_c   1.000
_cell.angle_alpha   90.00
_cell.angle_beta   90.00
_cell.angle_gamma   90.00
#
_symmetry.space_group_name_H-M   'P 1'
#
loop_
_entity.id
_entity.type
_entity.pdbx_description
1 polymer ?
#
loop_
_entity_poly.entity_id
_entity_poly.type
_entity_poly.pdbx_seq_one_letter_code
_entity_poly.pdbx_strand_id
1 'polypeptide(L)' 'MDNIQNPRAIRAQLNRLTELARLRGGAIGIAHPHEVTLEVLKQEIPKLSRKGVELVPVSQLVHN' A
#
# COMPACT_ATOMS: atom_id res chain seq x y z
N MET A 1 -21.69 -6.99 13.26
CA MET A 1 -20.44 -7.14 14.05
C MET A 1 -19.29 -6.85 13.08
N ASP A 2 -19.10 -5.59 12.72
CA ASP A 2 -18.45 -5.23 11.44
C ASP A 2 -17.16 -4.41 11.65
N ASN A 3 -16.42 -4.68 12.72
CA ASN A 3 -15.28 -3.84 13.12
C ASN A 3 -13.90 -4.49 12.95
N ILE A 4 -13.80 -5.63 12.27
CA ILE A 4 -12.48 -6.26 12.06
C ILE A 4 -11.88 -5.74 10.76
N GLN A 5 -11.35 -4.53 10.83
CA GLN A 5 -10.26 -4.16 9.95
C GLN A 5 -9.06 -5.05 10.28
N ASN A 6 -8.96 -6.15 9.55
CA ASN A 6 -7.97 -7.18 9.84
C ASN A 6 -6.60 -6.71 9.38
N PRO A 7 -5.59 -6.54 10.27
CA PRO A 7 -4.24 -6.16 9.88
C PRO A 7 -3.63 -7.09 8.83
N ARG A 8 -4.04 -8.37 8.80
CA ARG A 8 -3.63 -9.34 7.78
C ARG A 8 -4.19 -9.00 6.41
N ALA A 9 -5.45 -8.56 6.34
CA ALA A 9 -6.08 -8.17 5.07
C ALA A 9 -5.41 -6.91 4.49
N ILE A 10 -5.10 -5.92 5.33
CA ILE A 10 -4.38 -4.69 4.91
C ILE A 10 -2.99 -5.06 4.40
N ARG A 11 -2.23 -5.90 5.12
CA ARG A 11 -0.93 -6.40 4.65
C ARG A 11 -1.03 -7.16 3.33
N ALA A 12 -2.04 -8.01 3.17
CA ALA A 12 -2.25 -8.74 1.92
C ALA A 12 -2.53 -7.80 0.74
N GLN A 13 -3.36 -6.77 0.94
CA GLN A 13 -3.60 -5.75 -0.08
C GLN A 13 -2.34 -4.95 -0.42
N LEU A 14 -1.54 -4.57 0.57
CA LEU A 14 -0.28 -3.86 0.33
C LEU A 14 0.74 -4.72 -0.43
N ASN A 15 0.84 -6.01 -0.10
CA ASN A 15 1.70 -6.93 -0.86
C ASN A 15 1.22 -7.06 -2.31
N ARG A 16 -0.09 -7.21 -2.53
CA ARG A 16 -0.66 -7.22 -3.89
C ARG A 16 -0.38 -5.93 -4.65
N LEU A 17 -0.47 -4.78 -3.99
CA LEU A 17 -0.14 -3.48 -4.59
C LEU A 17 1.34 -3.41 -4.99
N THR A 18 2.23 -3.91 -4.13
CA THR A 18 3.67 -3.98 -4.39
C THR A 18 3.95 -4.86 -5.61
N GLU A 19 3.32 -6.04 -5.71
CA GLU A 19 3.45 -6.93 -6.87
C GLU A 19 2.96 -6.26 -8.15
N LEU A 20 1.81 -5.59 -8.13
CA LEU A 20 1.29 -4.85 -9.28
C LEU A 20 2.25 -3.74 -9.71
N ALA A 21 2.82 -2.99 -8.76
CA ALA A 21 3.79 -1.95 -9.06
C ALA A 21 5.04 -2.52 -9.75
N ARG A 22 5.54 -3.68 -9.28
CA ARG A 22 6.68 -4.36 -9.91
C ARG A 22 6.37 -4.88 -11.32
N LEU A 23 5.16 -5.38 -11.55
CA LEU A 23 4.77 -5.94 -12.84
C LEU A 23 4.45 -4.85 -13.88
N ARG A 24 3.92 -3.70 -13.45
CA ARG A 24 3.37 -2.67 -14.35
C ARG A 24 4.19 -1.39 -14.39
N GLY A 25 5.26 -1.30 -13.60
CA GLY A 25 6.05 -0.08 -13.41
C GLY A 25 5.45 0.91 -12.41
N GLY A 26 4.20 0.72 -11.96
CA GLY A 26 3.54 1.55 -10.96
C GLY A 26 2.17 1.00 -10.57
N ALA A 27 1.68 1.38 -9.39
CA ALA A 27 0.33 1.07 -8.93
C ALA A 27 -0.18 2.11 -7.93
N ILE A 28 -1.49 2.35 -7.91
CA ILE A 28 -2.15 3.27 -6.98
C ILE A 28 -3.08 2.45 -6.08
N GLY A 29 -2.92 2.61 -4.77
CA GLY A 29 -3.80 2.04 -3.75
C GLY A 29 -4.57 3.13 -3.03
N ILE A 30 -5.87 2.91 -2.79
CA ILE A 30 -6.73 3.83 -2.05
C ILE A 30 -7.10 3.16 -0.72
N ALA A 31 -6.88 3.86 0.39
CA ALA A 31 -7.18 3.38 1.72
C ALA A 31 -7.91 4.44 2.54
N HIS A 32 -8.73 3.98 3.48
CA HIS A 32 -9.44 4.86 4.41
C HIS A 32 -8.62 5.05 5.70
N PRO A 33 -8.61 6.25 6.30
CA PRO A 33 -7.76 6.60 7.43
C PRO A 33 -8.29 6.04 8.76
N HIS A 34 -8.26 4.72 8.89
CA HIS A 34 -8.54 4.03 10.15
C HIS A 34 -7.24 3.76 10.89
N GLU A 35 -7.28 3.74 12.23
CA GLU A 35 -6.10 3.57 13.10
C GLU A 35 -5.26 2.35 12.70
N VAL A 36 -5.91 1.19 12.56
CA VAL A 36 -5.28 -0.07 12.12
C VAL A 36 -4.67 -0.02 10.73
N THR A 37 -5.26 0.73 9.79
CA THR A 37 -4.69 0.93 8.46
C THR A 37 -3.41 1.75 8.57
N LEU A 38 -3.44 2.83 9.35
CA LEU A 38 -2.27 3.68 9.58
C LEU A 38 -1.15 2.92 10.30
N GLU A 39 -1.47 2.08 11.29
CA GLU A 39 -0.48 1.26 12.00
C GLU A 39 0.21 0.27 11.07
N VAL A 40 -0.55 -0.45 10.23
CA VAL A 40 0.03 -1.38 9.26
C VAL A 40 0.88 -0.64 8.24
N LEU A 41 0.41 0.49 7.71
CA LEU A 41 1.17 1.30 6.76
C LEU A 41 2.48 1.81 7.37
N LYS A 42 2.46 2.33 8.61
CA LYS A 42 3.68 2.76 9.32
C LYS A 42 4.71 1.65 9.45
N GLN A 43 4.27 0.40 9.69
CA GLN A 43 5.16 -0.75 9.81
C GLN A 43 5.71 -1.23 8.47
N GLU A 44 4.90 -1.17 7.41
CA GLU A 44 5.23 -1.80 6.12
C GLU A 44 5.88 -0.86 5.11
N ILE A 45 5.54 0.43 5.10
CA ILE A 45 6.09 1.43 4.17
C ILE A 45 7.64 1.45 4.19
N PRO A 46 8.32 1.47 5.35
CA PRO A 46 9.79 1.43 5.39
C PRO A 46 10.39 0.15 4.78
N LYS A 47 9.60 -0.91 4.63
CA LYS A 47 10.04 -2.18 4.05
C LYS A 47 9.91 -2.20 2.52
N LEU A 48 9.18 -1.26 1.91
CA LEU A 48 8.93 -1.23 0.46
C LEU A 48 10.21 -1.05 -0.34
N SER A 49 11.15 -0.20 0.12
CA SER A 49 12.42 0.01 -0.56
C SER A 49 13.23 -1.29 -0.69
N ARG A 50 13.19 -2.16 0.34
CA ARG A 50 13.81 -3.50 0.29
C ARG A 50 13.12 -4.45 -0.69
N LYS A 51 11.87 -4.18 -1.03
CA LYS A 51 11.09 -4.91 -2.05
C LYS A 51 11.26 -4.30 -3.46
N GLY A 52 12.12 -3.30 -3.63
CA GLY A 52 12.35 -2.61 -4.91
C GLY A 52 11.18 -1.72 -5.33
N VAL A 53 10.40 -1.21 -4.36
CA VAL A 53 9.28 -0.30 -4.60
C VAL A 53 9.51 1.00 -3.84
N GLU A 54 9.36 2.12 -4.55
CA GLU A 54 9.40 3.47 -4.00
C GLU A 54 7.98 4.04 -3.91
N LEU A 55 7.71 4.79 -2.83
CA LEU A 55 6.44 5.47 -2.65
C LEU A 55 6.58 6.90 -3.19
N VAL A 56 5.74 7.25 -4.17
CA VAL A 56 5.78 8.56 -4.84
C VAL A 56 4.42 9.27 -4.73
N PRO A 57 4.38 10.61 -4.80
CA PRO A 57 3.16 11.36 -5.05
C PRO A 57 2.38 10.84 -6.25
N VAL A 58 1.05 10.77 -6.13
CA VAL A 58 0.17 10.25 -7.19
C VAL A 58 0.34 10.98 -8.52
N SER A 59 0.67 12.27 -8.48
CA SER A 59 0.92 13.12 -9.67
C SER A 59 2.06 12.62 -10.55
N GLN A 60 2.98 11.80 -10.04
CA GLN A 60 4.05 11.19 -10.85
C GLN A 60 3.59 9.95 -11.62
N LEU A 61 2.48 9.32 -11.22
CA LEU A 61 1.95 8.12 -11.85
C LEU A 61 0.80 8.42 -12.82
N VAL A 62 0.15 9.58 -12.68
CA VAL A 62 -0.91 10.01 -13.58
C VAL A 62 -0.35 11.05 -14.55
N HIS A 63 -0.54 10.81 -15.85
CA HIS A 63 -0.22 11.74 -16.91
C HIS A 63 -1.51 12.04 -17.68
N ASN A 64 -1.79 13.33 -17.93
CA ASN A 64 -2.94 13.79 -18.72
C ASN A 64 -2.71 13.54 -20.20
#